data_AF-A0A1A7BFQ0-F1
#
_entry.id   AF-A0A1A7BFQ0-F1
#
_cell.length_a   1.000
_cell.length_b   1.000
_cell.length_c   1.000
_cell.angle_alpha   90.00
_cell.angle_beta   90.00
_cell.angle_gamma   90.00
#
_symmetry.space_group_name_H-M   'P 1'
#
loop_
_entity.id
_entity.type
_entity.pdbx_description
1 polymer ?
#
loop_
_entity_poly.entity_id
_entity_poly.type
_entity_poly.pdbx_seq_one_letter_code
_entity_poly.pdbx_strand_id
1 'polypeptide(L)'
;MSVAGTYKAVVKSPMGDQNGTFTVVPGDGDSFTGSLVGSLGSMDVVDGKIDGDTLTWKMNMTVPMPMTLDCEATVNGDQLTGTVNAGAFGAMPLAGHREG
;
A
#
# COMPACT_ATOMS: atom_id res chain seq x y z
N MET A 1 16.84 -5.07 -4.55
CA MET A 1 16.29 -4.83 -5.91
C MET A 1 15.35 -3.65 -5.80
N SER A 2 15.10 -2.88 -6.85
CA SER A 2 14.30 -1.66 -6.71
C SER A 2 12.83 -2.02 -6.54
N VAL A 3 12.23 -1.70 -5.40
CA VAL A 3 10.78 -1.81 -5.13
C VAL A 3 9.93 -0.83 -5.95
N ALA A 4 10.56 0.02 -6.77
CA ALA A 4 9.90 0.96 -7.66
C ALA A 4 8.97 0.28 -8.67
N GLY A 5 7.82 0.87 -8.93
CA GLY A 5 6.92 0.43 -10.01
C GLY A 5 5.46 0.50 -9.62
N THR A 6 4.63 0.06 -10.55
CA THR A 6 3.19 -0.02 -10.37
C THR A 6 2.82 -1.45 -10.02
N TYR A 7 1.97 -1.64 -9.02
CA TYR A 7 1.51 -2.93 -8.53
C TYR A 7 -0.01 -2.94 -8.51
N LYS A 8 -0.63 -3.94 -9.11
CA LYS A 8 -2.04 -4.24 -8.86
C LYS A 8 -2.16 -4.92 -7.51
N ALA A 9 -2.59 -4.16 -6.50
CA ALA A 9 -2.84 -4.64 -5.17
C ALA A 9 -4.32 -4.98 -4.98
N VAL A 10 -4.57 -6.02 -4.20
CA VAL A 10 -5.89 -6.50 -3.80
C VAL A 10 -5.86 -6.61 -2.28
N VAL A 11 -6.70 -5.81 -1.63
CA VAL A 11 -6.88 -5.83 -0.18
C VAL A 11 -8.12 -6.64 0.14
N LYS A 12 -7.95 -7.72 0.91
CA LYS A 12 -9.05 -8.56 1.37
C LYS A 12 -9.71 -7.90 2.58
N SER A 13 -10.70 -7.04 2.35
CA SER A 13 -11.45 -6.39 3.42
C SER A 13 -12.68 -7.23 3.83
N PRO A 14 -13.20 -7.07 5.06
CA PRO A 14 -14.47 -7.68 5.48
C PRO A 14 -15.68 -7.25 4.62
N MET A 15 -15.58 -6.12 3.92
CA MET A 15 -16.63 -5.63 3.01
C MET A 15 -16.50 -6.19 1.58
N GLY A 16 -15.45 -6.97 1.30
CA GLY A 16 -15.15 -7.55 0.00
C GLY A 16 -13.74 -7.20 -0.50
N ASP A 17 -13.33 -7.85 -1.58
CA ASP A 17 -12.04 -7.63 -2.23
C ASP A 17 -11.97 -6.21 -2.80
N GLN A 18 -11.04 -5.40 -2.28
CA GLN A 18 -10.77 -4.05 -2.77
C GLN A 18 -9.57 -4.11 -3.71
N ASN A 19 -9.83 -3.94 -5.01
CA ASN A 19 -8.76 -3.87 -6.01
C ASN A 19 -8.27 -2.43 -6.12
N GLY A 20 -6.96 -2.26 -6.25
CA GLY A 20 -6.34 -0.95 -6.45
C GLY A 20 -4.99 -1.05 -7.14
N THR A 21 -4.60 0.05 -7.74
CA THR A 21 -3.28 0.23 -8.36
C THR A 21 -2.41 1.02 -7.39
N PHE A 22 -1.36 0.39 -6.88
CA PHE A 22 -0.37 0.96 -5.99
C PHE A 22 0.89 1.33 -6.77
N THR A 23 1.22 2.61 -6.80
CA THR A 23 2.42 3.12 -7.46
C THR A 23 3.47 3.44 -6.41
N VAL A 24 4.65 2.87 -6.55
CA VAL A 24 5.81 3.08 -5.67
C VAL A 24 6.88 3.84 -6.42
N VAL A 25 7.22 5.02 -5.90
CA VAL A 25 8.26 5.91 -6.41
C VAL A 25 9.29 6.12 -5.29
N PRO A 26 10.39 5.34 -5.27
CA PRO A 26 11.47 5.54 -4.31
C PRO A 26 12.03 6.96 -4.42
N GLY A 27 12.21 7.60 -3.26
CA GLY A 27 12.81 8.92 -3.13
C GLY A 27 14.28 8.82 -2.74
N ASP A 28 14.79 9.87 -2.10
CA ASP A 28 16.15 9.89 -1.57
C ASP A 28 16.28 8.98 -0.34
N GLY A 29 17.35 8.19 -0.31
CA GLY A 29 17.66 7.26 0.78
C GLY A 29 16.64 6.13 0.92
N ASP A 30 16.10 5.99 2.14
CA ASP A 30 15.17 4.91 2.52
C ASP A 30 13.72 5.38 2.50
N SER A 31 13.41 6.47 1.80
CA SER A 31 12.05 7.00 1.69
C SER A 31 11.42 6.63 0.35
N PHE A 32 10.09 6.54 0.33
CA PHE A 32 9.36 6.45 -0.93
C PHE A 32 8.07 7.23 -0.88
N THR A 33 7.69 7.69 -2.06
CA THR A 33 6.39 8.30 -2.31
C THR A 33 5.58 7.36 -3.17
N GLY A 34 4.26 7.54 -3.17
CA GLY A 34 3.40 6.66 -3.91
C GLY A 34 1.95 7.05 -3.78
N SER A 35 1.12 6.36 -4.53
CA SER A 35 -0.32 6.53 -4.51
C SER A 35 -1.01 5.19 -4.70
N LEU A 36 -2.09 4.97 -3.95
CA LEU A 36 -2.97 3.83 -4.10
C LEU A 36 -4.30 4.32 -4.64
N VAL A 37 -4.64 3.91 -5.85
CA VAL A 37 -5.91 4.24 -6.50
C VAL A 37 -6.76 2.99 -6.51
N GLY A 38 -7.79 2.94 -5.68
CA GLY A 38 -8.69 1.80 -5.57
C GLY A 38 -10.16 2.18 -5.72
N SER A 39 -11.03 1.20 -5.47
CA SER A 39 -12.49 1.38 -5.40
C SER A 39 -12.93 2.40 -4.36
N LEU A 40 -12.15 2.60 -3.30
CA LEU A 40 -12.41 3.57 -2.23
C LEU A 40 -11.93 5.00 -2.58
N GLY A 41 -11.26 5.18 -3.73
CA GLY A 41 -10.66 6.44 -4.15
C GLY A 41 -9.14 6.38 -4.24
N SER A 42 -8.52 7.55 -4.43
CA SER A 42 -7.07 7.74 -4.44
C SER A 42 -6.57 8.15 -3.06
N MET A 43 -5.60 7.42 -2.53
CA MET A 43 -4.91 7.72 -1.28
C MET A 43 -3.41 7.87 -1.55
N ASP A 44 -2.82 8.93 -1.04
CA ASP A 44 -1.38 9.14 -1.12
C ASP A 44 -0.66 8.43 0.01
N VAL A 45 0.55 7.96 -0.30
CA VAL A 45 1.48 7.39 0.67
C VAL A 45 2.01 8.51 1.56
N VAL A 46 1.83 8.34 2.87
CA VAL A 46 2.34 9.22 3.93
C VAL A 46 3.43 8.46 4.69
N ASP A 47 4.55 9.13 4.98
CA ASP A 47 5.69 8.54 5.72
C ASP A 47 6.18 7.20 5.13
N GLY A 48 6.22 7.10 3.79
CA GLY A 48 6.70 5.90 3.11
C GLY A 48 8.19 5.64 3.36
N LYS A 49 8.51 4.46 3.88
CA LYS A 49 9.86 3.97 4.13
C LYS A 49 10.12 2.63 3.46
N ILE A 50 11.34 2.49 2.94
CA ILE A 50 11.88 1.28 2.35
C ILE A 50 12.90 0.70 3.32
N ASP A 51 12.73 -0.55 3.73
CA ASP A 51 13.69 -1.34 4.49
C ASP A 51 14.04 -2.62 3.70
N GLY A 52 15.07 -2.50 2.86
CA GLY A 52 15.47 -3.57 1.92
C GLY A 52 14.37 -3.87 0.91
N ASP A 53 13.64 -4.96 1.14
CA ASP A 53 12.52 -5.42 0.32
C ASP A 53 11.15 -5.16 0.98
N THR A 54 11.13 -4.58 2.18
CA THR A 54 9.91 -4.24 2.92
C THR A 54 9.59 -2.75 2.78
N LEU A 55 8.33 -2.46 2.49
CA LEU A 55 7.75 -1.14 2.37
C LEU A 55 6.83 -0.92 3.56
N THR A 56 7.01 0.17 4.29
CA THR A 56 6.09 0.61 5.35
C THR A 56 5.59 2.00 5.03
N TRP A 57 4.29 2.21 5.10
CA TRP A 57 3.70 3.51 4.85
C TRP A 57 2.37 3.67 5.57
N LYS A 58 1.90 4.90 5.65
CA LYS A 58 0.60 5.25 6.18
C LYS A 58 -0.26 5.84 5.07
N MET A 59 -1.58 5.69 5.19
CA MET A 59 -2.54 6.39 4.33
C MET A 59 -3.56 7.06 5.23
N ASN A 60 -3.76 8.36 5.03
CA ASN A 60 -4.75 9.11 5.79
C ASN A 60 -6.00 9.27 4.94
N MET A 61 -7.03 8.50 5.27
CA MET A 61 -8.37 8.74 4.74
C MET A 61 -9.01 9.84 5.59
N THR A 62 -9.53 10.89 4.97
CA THR A 62 -10.09 12.06 5.70
C THR A 62 -11.61 12.13 5.65
N VAL A 63 -12.24 11.53 4.64
CA VAL A 63 -13.70 11.53 4.42
C VAL A 63 -14.19 10.19 3.88
N PRO A 64 -15.39 9.73 4.27
CA PRO A 64 -16.34 10.34 5.22
C PRO A 64 -15.97 10.17 6.71
N MET A 65 -14.99 9.32 7.03
CA MET A 65 -14.44 9.16 8.39
C MET A 65 -12.91 9.31 8.35
N PRO A 66 -12.33 10.19 9.18
CA PRO A 66 -10.89 10.34 9.27
C PRO A 66 -10.27 9.12 9.96
N MET A 67 -9.39 8.40 9.27
CA MET A 67 -8.64 7.29 9.83
C MET A 67 -7.28 7.15 9.15
N THR A 68 -6.30 6.73 9.94
CA THR A 68 -4.98 6.34 9.44
C THR A 68 -4.98 4.84 9.20
N LEU A 69 -4.55 4.45 8.00
CA LEU A 69 -4.29 3.09 7.62
C LEU A 69 -2.78 2.87 7.72
N ASP A 70 -2.36 1.92 8.54
CA ASP A 70 -0.96 1.52 8.63
C ASP A 70 -0.72 0.34 7.69
N CYS A 71 0.09 0.55 6.66
CA CYS A 71 0.34 -0.41 5.60
C CYS A 71 1.78 -0.91 5.65
N GLU A 72 1.95 -2.21 5.53
CA GLU A 72 3.26 -2.86 5.42
C GLU A 72 3.20 -3.87 4.29
N ALA A 73 4.17 -3.88 3.39
CA ALA A 73 4.25 -4.87 2.33
C ALA A 73 5.68 -5.22 1.98
N THR A 74 5.95 -6.49 1.74
CA THR A 74 7.23 -6.99 1.24
C THR A 74 7.11 -7.25 -0.26
N VAL A 75 8.09 -6.80 -1.01
CA VAL A 75 8.21 -7.01 -2.46
C VAL A 75 9.20 -8.14 -2.70
N ASN A 76 8.76 -9.21 -3.36
CA ASN A 76 9.60 -10.33 -3.76
C ASN A 76 9.54 -10.50 -5.28
N GLY A 77 10.50 -9.87 -5.97
CA GLY A 77 10.49 -9.77 -7.43
C GLY A 77 9.29 -8.98 -7.92
N ASP A 78 8.32 -9.67 -8.51
CA ASP A 78 7.07 -9.09 -9.03
C ASP A 78 5.87 -9.31 -8.11
N GLN A 79 6.03 -10.05 -7.00
CA GLN A 79 4.97 -10.25 -6.01
C GLN A 79 5.10 -9.24 -4.88
N LEU A 80 3.96 -8.69 -4.47
CA LEU A 80 3.87 -7.77 -3.35
C LEU A 80 2.91 -8.40 -2.33
N THR A 81 3.40 -8.68 -1.12
CA THR A 81 2.62 -9.32 -0.07
C THR A 81 2.71 -8.50 1.20
N GLY A 82 1.59 -8.16 1.79
CA GLY A 82 1.54 -7.22 2.89
C GLY A 82 0.26 -7.31 3.70
N THR A 83 0.13 -6.34 4.60
CA THR A 83 -1.02 -6.18 5.48
C THR A 83 -1.36 -4.70 5.61
N VAL A 84 -2.65 -4.38 5.54
CA VAL A 84 -3.21 -3.04 5.74
C VAL A 84 -4.00 -3.05 7.04
N ASN A 85 -3.50 -2.37 8.06
CA ASN A 85 -4.19 -2.17 9.32
C ASN A 85 -5.11 -0.97 9.21
N ALA A 86 -6.41 -1.23 9.15
CA ALA A 86 -7.44 -0.20 9.06
C ALA A 86 -8.04 0.11 10.43
N GLY A 87 -7.19 0.25 11.46
CA GLY A 87 -7.58 0.57 12.84
C GLY A 87 -8.72 -0.30 13.34
N ALA A 88 -9.92 0.30 13.46
CA ALA A 88 -11.15 -0.36 13.92
C ALA A 88 -11.58 -1.57 13.05
N PHE A 89 -11.17 -1.63 11.79
CA PHE A 89 -11.47 -2.76 10.89
C PHE A 89 -10.46 -3.91 11.00
N GLY A 90 -9.37 -3.73 11.77
CA GLY A 90 -8.32 -4.72 11.92
C GLY A 90 -7.34 -4.81 10.75
N ALA A 91 -6.56 -5.87 10.75
CA ALA A 91 -5.53 -6.17 9.75
C ALA A 91 -6.13 -6.88 8.54
N MET A 92 -6.01 -6.28 7.36
CA MET A 92 -6.46 -6.83 6.08
C MET A 92 -5.26 -7.31 5.28
N PRO A 93 -5.21 -8.57 4.81
CA PRO A 93 -4.11 -9.00 3.97
C PRO A 93 -4.16 -8.29 2.62
N LEU A 94 -3.01 -7.80 2.20
CA LEU A 94 -2.77 -7.14 0.93
C LEU A 94 -1.90 -8.06 0.08
N ALA A 95 -2.38 -8.35 -1.12
CA ALA A 95 -1.63 -9.12 -2.10
C ALA A 95 -1.61 -8.34 -3.41
N GLY A 96 -0.47 -8.25 -4.06
CA GLY A 96 -0.34 -7.53 -5.30
C GLY A 96 0.69 -8.12 -6.23
N HIS A 97 0.61 -7.70 -7.48
CA HIS A 97 1.52 -8.10 -8.53
C HIS A 97 1.97 -6.88 -9.32
N ARG A 98 3.25 -6.82 -9.66
CA ARG A 98 3.83 -5.73 -10.44
C ARG A 98 3.21 -5.70 -11.84
N GLU A 99 2.68 -4.56 -12.24
CA GLU A 99 2.36 -4.28 -13.64
C GLU A 99 3.65 -3.84 -14.33
N GLY A 100 4.12 -4.68 -15.25
CA GLY A 100 5.29 -4.45 -16.09
C GLY A 100 5.01 -3.61 -17.32
#